data_AF-A0A7C3IBZ9-F1
#
_entry.id   AF-A0A7C3IBZ9-F1
#
_cell.length_a   1.000
_cell.length_b   1.000
_cell.length_c   1.000
_cell.angle_alpha   90.00
_cell.angle_beta   90.00
_cell.angle_gamma   90.00
#
_symmetry.space_group_name_H-M   'P 1'
#
loop_
_entity.id
_entity.type
_entity.pdbx_description
1 polymer ?
#
loop_
_entity_poly.entity_id
_entity_poly.type
_entity_poly.pdbx_seq_one_letter_code
_entity_poly.pdbx_strand_id
1 'polypeptide(L)'
;MNGEVKRLPQGAADERPLACPPSPLNHRFVQSQRWQWCFVHPEIFVVPIEAISPDGLSAEFAAELQQRRGASPAWLELLDAALGSYWRRATDLHQRAPRQWLPPRAQHLCIVARGHSVRPYFQPIRHASWLLCEDDFDPDTSSVELATYLLFHMERMGWCGEVVAAFEENLSYWITRNVGELEDFRAGAKRCTRPDGLAFR
;
A
#
# COMPACT_ATOMS: atom_id res chain seq x y z
N MET A 1 54.67 -7.85 -43.59
CA MET A 1 54.66 -6.50 -42.98
C MET A 1 54.07 -6.63 -41.58
N ASN A 2 54.95 -6.63 -40.58
CA ASN A 2 54.62 -6.71 -39.16
C ASN A 2 54.11 -5.34 -38.69
N GLY A 3 52.94 -5.30 -38.04
CA GLY A 3 52.44 -4.13 -37.32
C GLY A 3 52.10 -4.54 -35.90
N GLU A 4 52.99 -4.25 -34.96
CA GLU A 4 52.86 -4.56 -33.54
C GLU A 4 51.69 -3.80 -32.89
N VAL A 5 50.87 -4.56 -32.14
CA VAL A 5 49.80 -4.03 -31.29
C VAL A 5 50.42 -3.47 -30.01
N LYS A 6 50.41 -2.15 -29.86
CA LYS A 6 50.89 -1.44 -28.67
C LYS A 6 49.90 -1.65 -27.52
N ARG A 7 50.25 -2.48 -26.53
CA ARG A 7 49.48 -2.63 -25.27
C ARG A 7 49.68 -1.38 -24.41
N LEU A 8 48.57 -0.83 -23.91
CA LEU A 8 48.58 0.18 -22.85
C LEU A 8 48.75 -0.51 -21.47
N PRO A 9 49.41 0.15 -20.50
CA PRO A 9 49.76 -0.45 -19.21
C PRO A 9 48.54 -0.66 -18.31
N GLN A 10 48.49 -1.81 -17.63
CA GLN A 10 47.54 -2.12 -16.57
C GLN A 10 47.82 -1.21 -15.36
N GLY A 11 46.95 -0.21 -15.16
CA GLY A 11 46.84 0.50 -13.90
C GLY A 11 46.10 -0.39 -12.89
N ALA A 12 46.75 -0.68 -11.76
CA ALA A 12 46.12 -1.36 -10.64
C ALA A 12 45.03 -0.45 -10.05
N ALA A 13 43.77 -0.75 -10.37
CA ALA A 13 42.62 -0.20 -9.66
C ALA A 13 42.47 -0.97 -8.34
N ASP A 14 43.02 -0.40 -7.27
CA ASP A 14 42.75 -0.80 -5.88
C ASP A 14 41.30 -0.38 -5.55
N GLU A 15 40.31 -1.13 -6.05
CA GLU A 15 38.90 -0.97 -5.69
C GLU A 15 38.67 -1.54 -4.28
N ARG A 16 39.08 -0.78 -3.26
CA ARG A 16 38.51 -0.95 -1.93
C ARG A 16 37.14 -0.27 -1.91
N PRO A 17 36.03 -0.97 -1.62
CA PRO A 17 34.75 -0.31 -1.47
C PRO A 17 34.85 0.69 -0.32
N LEU A 18 34.41 1.93 -0.57
CA LEU A 18 34.24 2.97 0.43
C LEU A 18 33.29 2.45 1.51
N ALA A 19 33.85 1.99 2.63
CA ALA A 19 33.07 1.63 3.80
C ALA A 19 32.42 2.91 4.34
N CYS A 20 31.08 2.96 4.35
CA CYS A 20 30.34 3.95 5.12
C CYS A 20 30.78 3.86 6.59
N PRO A 21 31.13 4.98 7.25
CA PRO A 21 31.46 4.95 8.67
C PRO A 21 30.22 4.53 9.48
N PRO A 22 30.37 3.68 10.51
CA PRO A 22 29.26 3.32 11.37
C PRO A 22 28.74 4.55 12.12
N SER A 23 27.45 4.85 11.96
CA SER A 23 26.77 5.92 12.71
C SER A 23 26.73 5.57 14.21
N PRO A 24 27.04 6.51 15.12
CA PRO A 24 27.18 6.25 16.56
C PRO A 24 25.86 6.06 17.32
N LEU A 25 24.78 5.61 16.67
CA LEU A 25 23.48 5.37 17.30
C LEU A 25 23.27 3.88 17.64
N ASN A 26 24.19 3.29 18.42
CA ASN A 26 23.95 2.03 19.14
C ASN A 26 23.59 2.40 20.59
N HIS A 27 22.44 2.02 21.17
CA HIS A 27 22.25 0.70 21.77
C HIS A 27 20.76 0.37 22.10
N ARG A 28 19.77 1.09 21.53
CA ARG A 28 18.33 0.88 21.88
C ARG A 28 17.45 0.22 20.82
N PHE A 29 17.99 -0.12 19.65
CA PHE A 29 17.20 -0.65 18.54
C PHE A 29 17.78 -1.96 18.03
N VAL A 30 17.56 -3.05 18.77
CA VAL A 30 17.55 -4.38 18.17
C VAL A 30 16.10 -4.66 17.77
N GLN A 31 15.65 -3.96 16.74
CA GLN A 31 14.35 -4.16 16.09
C GLN A 31 14.62 -4.60 14.67
N SER A 32 13.75 -5.45 14.14
CA SER A 32 13.89 -6.14 12.86
C SER A 32 14.43 -5.19 11.78
N GLN A 33 15.69 -5.38 11.36
CA GLN A 33 16.27 -4.60 10.25
C GLN A 33 15.49 -4.80 8.95
N ARG A 34 14.70 -5.88 8.87
CA ARG A 34 13.94 -6.32 7.70
C ARG A 34 13.06 -5.23 7.10
N TRP A 35 12.45 -4.39 7.93
CA TRP A 35 11.45 -3.40 7.47
C TRP A 35 11.85 -1.97 7.69
N GLN A 36 13.11 -1.69 8.02
CA GLN A 36 13.56 -0.32 8.23
C GLN A 36 13.24 0.57 7.01
N TRP A 37 13.37 0.03 5.79
CA TRP A 37 13.06 0.73 4.55
C TRP A 37 11.60 1.18 4.44
N CYS A 38 10.65 0.45 5.06
CA CYS A 38 9.21 0.76 5.04
C CYS A 38 8.87 2.07 5.76
N PHE A 39 9.76 2.54 6.64
CA PHE A 39 9.50 3.65 7.56
C PHE A 39 10.44 4.85 7.39
N VAL A 40 11.24 4.87 6.32
CA VAL A 40 12.29 5.89 6.08
C VAL A 40 11.71 7.30 5.94
N HIS A 41 10.54 7.44 5.32
CA HIS A 41 9.88 8.73 5.17
C HIS A 41 9.02 9.05 6.41
N PRO A 42 9.01 10.28 6.94
CA PRO A 42 8.19 10.62 8.11
C PRO A 42 6.69 10.71 7.80
N GLU A 43 6.33 11.00 6.55
CA GLU A 43 4.95 11.26 6.14
C GLU A 43 4.34 10.13 5.29
N ILE A 44 5.11 9.11 4.97
CA ILE A 44 4.67 7.98 4.17
C ILE A 44 5.29 6.73 4.78
N PHE A 45 4.55 5.63 4.85
CA PHE A 45 5.12 4.30 5.06
C PHE A 45 4.60 3.30 4.05
N VAL A 46 5.30 2.17 3.97
CA VAL A 46 4.91 1.07 3.11
C VAL A 46 4.53 -0.12 3.97
N VAL A 47 3.33 -0.65 3.77
CA VAL A 47 3.00 -2.02 4.17
C VAL A 47 3.54 -2.94 3.07
N PRO A 48 4.56 -3.75 3.35
CA PRO A 48 5.20 -4.57 2.34
C PRO A 48 4.29 -5.73 1.93
N ILE A 49 4.34 -6.13 0.66
CA ILE A 49 3.49 -7.19 0.10
C ILE A 49 3.68 -8.52 0.85
N GLU A 50 4.88 -8.79 1.35
CA GLU A 50 5.25 -9.98 2.11
C GLU A 50 4.61 -10.04 3.51
N ALA A 51 4.04 -8.93 3.98
CA ALA A 51 3.31 -8.87 5.25
C ALA A 51 1.79 -8.97 5.07
N ILE A 52 1.28 -9.06 3.84
CA ILE A 52 -0.15 -9.02 3.54
C ILE A 52 -0.63 -10.40 3.12
N SER A 53 -1.76 -10.82 3.68
CA SER A 53 -2.41 -12.09 3.39
C SER A 53 -3.94 -11.94 3.33
N PRO A 54 -4.68 -12.99 2.89
CA PRO A 54 -6.14 -13.01 2.98
C PRO A 54 -6.66 -12.87 4.42
N ASP A 55 -5.87 -13.26 5.42
CA ASP A 55 -6.25 -13.20 6.83
C ASP A 55 -5.81 -11.89 7.51
N GLY A 56 -5.27 -10.94 6.74
CA GLY A 56 -4.78 -9.65 7.22
C GLY A 56 -3.26 -9.53 7.23
N LEU A 57 -2.75 -8.64 8.08
CA LEU A 57 -1.34 -8.37 8.26
C LEU A 57 -0.65 -9.46 9.08
N SER A 58 0.63 -9.69 8.77
CA SER A 58 1.47 -10.52 9.61
C SER A 58 1.63 -9.89 11.00
N ALA A 59 1.58 -10.73 12.04
CA ALA A 59 1.71 -10.27 13.43
C ALA A 59 3.03 -9.54 13.69
N GLU A 60 4.12 -9.96 13.03
CA GLU A 60 5.41 -9.25 13.09
C GLU A 60 5.22 -7.80 12.57
N PHE A 61 4.50 -7.58 11.45
CA PHE A 61 4.36 -6.25 10.82
C PHE A 61 3.38 -5.36 11.56
N ALA A 62 2.30 -5.94 12.07
CA ALA A 62 1.39 -5.26 12.97
C ALA A 62 2.13 -4.68 14.19
N ALA A 63 3.04 -5.45 14.80
CA ALA A 63 3.86 -4.97 15.92
C ALA A 63 4.77 -3.80 15.52
N GLU A 64 5.41 -3.85 14.34
CA GLU A 64 6.27 -2.76 13.87
C GLU A 64 5.46 -1.50 13.51
N LEU A 65 4.23 -1.63 12.99
CA LEU A 65 3.32 -0.51 12.79
C LEU A 65 2.91 0.14 14.12
N GLN A 66 2.50 -0.66 15.12
CA GLN A 66 2.19 -0.14 16.46
C GLN A 66 3.37 0.61 17.04
N GLN A 67 4.56 0.05 16.91
CA GLN A 67 5.73 0.55 17.61
C GLN A 67 6.39 1.76 16.91
N ARG A 68 6.30 1.87 15.58
CA ARG A 68 6.94 2.95 14.80
C ARG A 68 5.98 4.02 14.32
N ARG A 69 4.70 3.69 14.15
CA ARG A 69 3.67 4.61 13.67
C ARG A 69 2.56 4.86 14.69
N GLY A 70 2.54 4.13 15.81
CA GLY A 70 1.49 4.30 16.81
C GLY A 70 0.13 3.81 16.31
N ALA A 71 0.11 2.89 15.33
CA ALA A 71 -1.13 2.32 14.81
C ALA A 71 -1.95 1.73 15.96
N SER A 72 -3.22 2.13 16.08
CA SER A 72 -4.09 1.60 17.13
C SER A 72 -4.51 0.15 16.82
N PRO A 73 -4.90 -0.65 17.82
CA PRO A 73 -5.47 -1.97 17.57
C PRO A 73 -6.68 -1.91 16.63
N ALA A 74 -7.56 -0.91 16.81
CA ALA A 74 -8.74 -0.75 15.97
C ALA A 74 -8.41 -0.40 14.51
N TRP A 75 -7.30 0.33 14.28
CA TRP A 75 -6.80 0.60 12.93
C TRP A 75 -6.34 -0.68 12.24
N LEU A 76 -5.59 -1.52 12.96
CA LEU A 76 -5.12 -2.81 12.46
C LEU A 76 -6.30 -3.76 12.18
N GLU A 77 -7.26 -3.84 13.09
CA GLU A 77 -8.47 -4.65 12.92
C GLU A 77 -9.28 -4.23 11.69
N LEU A 78 -9.42 -2.92 11.44
CA LEU A 78 -10.11 -2.41 10.26
C LEU A 78 -9.34 -2.76 8.97
N LEU A 79 -8.01 -2.58 8.96
CA LEU A 79 -7.17 -2.98 7.83
C LEU A 79 -7.28 -4.48 7.54
N ASP A 80 -7.18 -5.33 8.56
CA ASP A 80 -7.30 -6.79 8.42
C ASP A 80 -8.69 -7.18 7.88
N ALA A 81 -9.75 -6.58 8.41
CA ALA A 81 -11.11 -6.80 7.93
C ALA A 81 -11.31 -6.36 6.47
N ALA A 82 -10.69 -5.24 6.07
CA ALA A 82 -10.73 -4.74 4.70
C ALA A 82 -9.96 -5.65 3.74
N LEU A 83 -8.77 -6.13 4.13
CA LEU A 83 -7.96 -7.06 3.36
C LEU A 83 -8.69 -8.39 3.14
N GLY A 84 -9.25 -8.97 4.20
CA GLY A 84 -10.03 -10.20 4.10
C GLY A 84 -11.28 -10.04 3.25
N SER A 85 -11.98 -8.91 3.39
CA SER A 85 -13.14 -8.58 2.55
C SER A 85 -12.76 -8.40 1.09
N TYR A 86 -11.65 -7.71 0.80
CA TYR A 86 -11.09 -7.57 -0.54
C TYR A 86 -10.80 -8.93 -1.16
N TRP A 87 -10.08 -9.81 -0.45
CA TRP A 87 -9.70 -11.12 -0.98
C TRP A 87 -10.91 -11.98 -1.33
N ARG A 88 -11.85 -12.08 -0.39
CA ARG A 88 -13.10 -12.83 -0.56
C ARG A 88 -13.89 -12.31 -1.76
N ARG A 89 -14.04 -10.99 -1.87
CA ARG A 89 -14.82 -10.36 -2.94
C ARG A 89 -14.14 -10.42 -4.29
N ALA A 90 -12.84 -10.20 -4.35
CA ALA A 90 -12.08 -10.28 -5.59
C ALA A 90 -12.12 -11.71 -6.13
N THR A 91 -12.04 -12.71 -5.25
CA THR A 91 -12.22 -14.12 -5.60
C THR A 91 -13.61 -14.38 -6.23
N ASP A 92 -14.69 -13.99 -5.54
CA ASP A 92 -16.07 -14.20 -6.02
C ASP A 92 -16.35 -13.44 -7.34
N LEU A 93 -15.96 -12.17 -7.42
CA LEU A 93 -16.15 -11.34 -8.61
C LEU A 93 -15.36 -11.88 -9.81
N HIS A 94 -14.11 -12.29 -9.60
CA HIS A 94 -13.29 -12.92 -10.64
C HIS A 94 -13.89 -14.24 -11.12
N GLN A 95 -14.39 -15.09 -10.21
CA GLN A 95 -15.05 -16.34 -10.58
C GLN A 95 -16.29 -16.11 -11.44
N ARG A 96 -17.09 -15.07 -11.12
CA ARG A 96 -18.31 -14.74 -11.87
C ARG A 96 -18.03 -14.08 -13.22
N ALA A 97 -17.00 -13.24 -13.30
CA ALA A 97 -16.68 -12.47 -14.51
C ALA A 97 -15.16 -12.30 -14.67
N PRO A 98 -14.42 -13.36 -15.05
CA PRO A 98 -12.96 -13.39 -15.02
C PRO A 98 -12.28 -12.48 -16.04
N ARG A 99 -13.02 -12.01 -17.05
CA ARG A 99 -12.54 -11.01 -18.04
C ARG A 99 -12.72 -9.57 -17.57
N GLN A 100 -13.63 -9.35 -16.62
CA GLN A 100 -13.93 -8.03 -16.09
C GLN A 100 -13.14 -7.77 -14.81
N TRP A 101 -13.05 -8.76 -13.92
CA TRP A 101 -12.43 -8.65 -12.61
C TRP A 101 -11.07 -9.32 -12.55
N LEU A 102 -10.12 -8.67 -11.87
CA LEU A 102 -8.80 -9.21 -11.62
C LEU A 102 -8.87 -10.31 -10.55
N PRO A 103 -8.02 -11.34 -10.62
CA PRO A 103 -7.89 -12.29 -9.52
C PRO A 103 -7.36 -11.57 -8.27
N PRO A 104 -7.69 -12.04 -7.06
CA PRO A 104 -7.16 -11.46 -5.83
C PRO A 104 -5.64 -11.51 -5.83
N ARG A 105 -5.00 -10.42 -5.40
CA ARG A 105 -3.55 -10.33 -5.31
C ARG A 105 -3.13 -9.47 -4.12
N ALA A 106 -1.99 -9.82 -3.54
CA ALA A 106 -1.29 -8.94 -2.62
C ALA A 106 -0.66 -7.77 -3.43
N GLN A 107 -0.61 -6.60 -2.81
CA GLN A 107 0.12 -5.45 -3.34
C GLN A 107 0.67 -4.64 -2.16
N HIS A 108 1.86 -4.06 -2.30
CA HIS A 108 2.34 -3.10 -1.30
C HIS A 108 1.29 -2.00 -1.07
N LEU A 109 1.03 -1.62 0.17
CA LEU A 109 0.19 -0.46 0.47
C LEU A 109 1.12 0.71 0.80
N CYS A 110 1.04 1.79 0.04
CA CYS A 110 1.74 3.02 0.34
C CYS A 110 0.78 3.90 1.13
N ILE A 111 1.03 4.04 2.43
CA ILE A 111 0.16 4.76 3.35
C ILE A 111 0.71 6.17 3.57
N VAL A 112 -0.08 7.16 3.22
CA VAL A 112 0.19 8.57 3.47
C VAL A 112 -0.26 8.90 4.88
N ALA A 113 0.69 9.29 5.71
CA ALA A 113 0.40 9.79 7.03
C ALA A 113 -0.16 11.21 6.95
N ARG A 114 -1.20 11.50 7.74
CA ARG A 114 -1.87 12.81 7.75
C ARG A 114 -2.28 13.29 6.34
N GLY A 115 -3.08 12.49 5.63
CA GLY A 115 -3.44 12.69 4.21
C GLY A 115 -4.04 14.06 3.85
N HIS A 116 -4.54 14.82 4.83
CA HIS A 116 -5.01 16.20 4.64
C HIS A 116 -3.86 17.21 4.43
N SER A 117 -2.70 16.92 5.03
CA SER A 117 -1.53 17.80 5.07
C SER A 117 -0.47 17.45 4.04
N VAL A 118 -0.44 16.20 3.59
CA VAL A 118 0.56 15.67 2.65
C VAL A 118 -0.18 15.20 1.41
N ARG A 119 0.07 15.86 0.27
CA ARG A 119 -0.58 15.55 -1.01
C ARG A 119 0.43 14.90 -1.94
N PRO A 120 0.58 13.57 -1.92
CA PRO A 120 1.33 12.89 -2.95
C PRO A 120 0.51 12.96 -4.24
N TYR A 121 0.80 13.97 -5.07
CA TYR A 121 0.35 14.03 -6.46
C TYR A 121 0.99 12.93 -7.33
N PHE A 122 1.85 12.10 -6.73
CA PHE A 122 2.57 11.02 -7.39
C PHE A 122 2.53 9.77 -6.52
N GLN A 123 2.25 8.63 -7.16
CA GLN A 123 2.34 7.31 -6.53
C GLN A 123 3.82 6.91 -6.37
N PRO A 124 4.37 6.84 -5.14
CA PRO A 124 5.81 6.69 -4.93
C PRO A 124 6.41 5.42 -5.54
N ILE A 125 5.60 4.36 -5.65
CA ILE A 125 5.98 3.09 -6.28
C ILE A 125 4.92 2.73 -7.33
N ARG A 126 5.02 3.36 -8.51
CA ARG A 126 4.09 3.21 -9.63
C ARG A 126 3.94 1.74 -10.03
N HIS A 127 2.70 1.27 -10.23
CA HIS A 127 2.32 -0.12 -10.53
C HIS A 127 2.72 -1.20 -9.51
N ALA A 128 3.47 -0.84 -8.48
CA ALA A 128 3.93 -1.75 -7.44
C ALA A 128 3.46 -1.34 -6.04
N SER A 129 2.49 -0.43 -5.91
CA SER A 129 1.79 -0.16 -4.65
C SER A 129 0.34 0.25 -4.88
N TRP A 130 -0.46 0.32 -3.83
CA TRP A 130 -1.73 1.06 -3.80
C TRP A 130 -1.59 2.23 -2.83
N LEU A 131 -1.95 3.43 -3.26
CA LEU A 131 -1.79 4.64 -2.47
C LEU A 131 -3.05 4.87 -1.62
N LEU A 132 -2.90 4.81 -0.31
CA LEU A 132 -3.97 4.96 0.67
C LEU A 132 -3.55 5.99 1.72
N CYS A 133 -4.49 6.46 2.52
CA CYS A 133 -4.27 7.37 3.64
C CYS A 133 -4.42 6.61 4.95
N GLU A 134 -3.76 7.06 6.03
CA GLU A 134 -3.99 6.50 7.37
C GLU A 134 -5.47 6.52 7.75
N ASP A 135 -6.18 7.59 7.40
CA ASP A 135 -7.61 7.76 7.65
C ASP A 135 -8.47 6.68 6.99
N ASP A 136 -8.00 6.05 5.90
CA ASP A 136 -8.77 5.00 5.22
C ASP A 136 -9.01 3.80 6.14
N PHE A 137 -8.22 3.63 7.19
CA PHE A 137 -8.35 2.56 8.17
C PHE A 137 -8.56 3.06 9.60
N ASP A 138 -8.85 4.35 9.79
CA ASP A 138 -9.29 4.88 11.08
C ASP A 138 -10.81 4.70 11.23
N PRO A 139 -11.30 3.97 12.26
CA PRO A 139 -12.73 3.76 12.49
C PRO A 139 -13.56 5.05 12.60
N ASP A 140 -12.96 6.15 13.05
CA ASP A 140 -13.66 7.44 13.20
C ASP A 140 -13.91 8.11 11.85
N THR A 141 -13.08 7.84 10.84
CA THR A 141 -13.16 8.51 9.53
C THR A 141 -13.50 7.56 8.37
N SER A 142 -13.49 6.24 8.61
CA SER A 142 -13.72 5.22 7.60
C SER A 142 -14.65 4.11 8.10
N SER A 143 -14.84 3.09 7.27
CA SER A 143 -15.55 1.85 7.56
C SER A 143 -14.91 0.69 6.81
N VAL A 144 -15.26 -0.55 7.18
CA VAL A 144 -14.70 -1.74 6.51
C VAL A 144 -15.07 -1.75 5.04
N GLU A 145 -16.30 -1.39 4.68
CA GLU A 145 -16.74 -1.38 3.29
C GLU A 145 -16.05 -0.26 2.49
N LEU A 146 -15.89 0.94 3.05
CA LEU A 146 -15.16 2.02 2.38
C LEU A 146 -13.71 1.62 2.14
N ALA A 147 -13.01 1.14 3.17
CA ALA A 147 -11.64 0.68 3.05
C ALA A 147 -11.49 -0.45 2.01
N THR A 148 -12.41 -1.41 2.03
CA THR A 148 -12.44 -2.50 1.03
C THR A 148 -12.63 -1.96 -0.37
N TYR A 149 -13.58 -1.05 -0.58
CA TYR A 149 -13.81 -0.44 -1.89
C TYR A 149 -12.60 0.37 -2.37
N LEU A 150 -11.92 1.10 -1.47
CA LEU A 150 -10.70 1.83 -1.80
C LEU A 150 -9.58 0.89 -2.30
N LEU A 151 -9.46 -0.33 -1.79
CA LEU A 151 -8.52 -1.33 -2.33
C LEU A 151 -8.84 -1.68 -3.79
N PHE A 152 -10.11 -1.94 -4.12
CA PHE A 152 -10.54 -2.16 -5.52
C PHE A 152 -10.35 -0.91 -6.39
N HIS A 153 -10.63 0.27 -5.85
CA HIS A 153 -10.50 1.52 -6.56
C HIS A 153 -9.04 1.81 -6.90
N MET A 154 -8.13 1.66 -5.93
CA MET A 154 -6.68 1.84 -6.14
C MET A 154 -6.09 0.77 -7.06
N GLU A 155 -6.59 -0.46 -7.02
CA GLU A 155 -6.20 -1.50 -7.96
C GLU A 155 -6.54 -1.09 -9.40
N ARG A 156 -7.79 -0.67 -9.64
CA ARG A 156 -8.21 -0.20 -10.97
C ARG A 156 -7.45 1.02 -11.42
N MET A 157 -7.29 2.02 -10.55
CA MET A 157 -6.50 3.21 -10.86
C MET A 157 -5.06 2.86 -11.24
N GLY A 158 -4.43 1.92 -10.53
CA GLY A 158 -3.09 1.45 -10.85
C GLY A 158 -2.98 0.73 -12.21
N TRP A 159 -4.10 0.21 -12.72
CA TRP A 159 -4.19 -0.48 -14.01
C TRP A 159 -4.54 0.45 -15.16
N CYS A 160 -5.60 1.26 -15.04
CA CYS A 160 -6.06 2.16 -16.11
C CYS A 160 -5.32 3.50 -16.15
N GLY A 161 -4.70 3.93 -15.04
CA GLY A 161 -4.03 5.22 -14.91
C GLY A 161 -4.97 6.43 -14.83
N GLU A 162 -6.29 6.21 -14.76
CA GLU A 162 -7.31 7.25 -14.85
C GLU A 162 -8.38 7.10 -13.76
N VAL A 163 -8.61 8.16 -12.98
CA VAL A 163 -9.53 8.14 -11.82
C VAL A 163 -10.97 7.82 -12.25
N VAL A 164 -11.48 8.49 -13.28
CA VAL A 164 -12.87 8.32 -13.73
C VAL A 164 -13.11 6.92 -14.29
N ALA A 165 -12.19 6.42 -15.12
CA ALA A 165 -12.27 5.06 -15.64
C ALA A 165 -12.25 4.02 -14.51
N ALA A 166 -11.46 4.24 -13.46
CA ALA A 166 -11.46 3.35 -12.30
C ALA A 166 -12.79 3.31 -11.54
N PHE A 167 -13.56 4.40 -11.53
CA PHE A 167 -14.93 4.39 -11.00
C PHE A 167 -15.86 3.56 -11.88
N GLU A 168 -15.85 3.83 -13.20
CA GLU A 168 -16.72 3.15 -14.17
C GLU A 168 -16.51 1.63 -14.16
N GLU A 169 -15.25 1.19 -14.20
CA GLU A 169 -14.87 -0.22 -14.17
C GLU A 169 -15.28 -0.94 -12.87
N ASN A 170 -15.42 -0.18 -11.78
CA ASN A 170 -15.84 -0.70 -10.48
C ASN A 170 -17.35 -0.59 -10.23
N LEU A 171 -18.17 -0.02 -11.13
CA LEU A 171 -19.62 0.12 -10.90
C LEU A 171 -20.31 -1.22 -10.60
N SER A 172 -19.85 -2.29 -11.27
CA SER A 172 -20.40 -3.63 -11.07
C SER A 172 -20.10 -4.23 -9.68
N TYR A 173 -19.17 -3.63 -8.90
CA TYR A 173 -18.92 -3.98 -7.50
C TYR A 173 -20.21 -3.93 -6.69
N TRP A 174 -20.99 -2.86 -6.89
CA TRP A 174 -22.16 -2.51 -6.09
C TRP A 174 -23.37 -3.41 -6.36
N ILE A 175 -23.44 -4.03 -7.54
CA ILE A 175 -24.57 -4.88 -7.95
C ILE A 175 -24.73 -6.10 -7.03
N THR A 176 -23.64 -6.53 -6.40
CA THR A 176 -23.60 -7.74 -5.57
C THR A 176 -23.52 -7.46 -4.06
N ARG A 177 -23.64 -6.19 -3.64
CA ARG A 177 -23.58 -5.81 -2.23
C ARG A 177 -24.96 -5.86 -1.57
N ASN A 178 -24.99 -6.33 -0.33
CA ASN A 178 -26.21 -6.34 0.47
C ASN A 178 -26.47 -4.96 1.12
N VAL A 179 -27.67 -4.79 1.70
CA VAL A 179 -28.09 -3.51 2.30
C VAL A 179 -27.13 -3.05 3.41
N GLY A 180 -26.69 -3.96 4.29
CA GLY A 180 -25.78 -3.61 5.38
C GLY A 180 -24.40 -3.18 4.90
N GLU A 181 -23.87 -3.83 3.85
CA GLU A 181 -22.62 -3.40 3.20
C GLU A 181 -22.78 -2.00 2.59
N LEU A 182 -23.89 -1.73 1.89
CA LEU A 182 -24.16 -0.40 1.32
C LEU A 182 -24.29 0.69 2.40
N GLU A 183 -24.91 0.37 3.53
CA GLU A 183 -25.03 1.28 4.67
C GLU A 183 -23.67 1.55 5.33
N ASP A 184 -22.85 0.51 5.51
CA ASP A 184 -21.49 0.65 6.04
C ASP A 184 -20.61 1.53 5.13
N PHE A 185 -20.70 1.34 3.81
CA PHE A 185 -20.01 2.20 2.85
C PHE A 185 -20.44 3.66 3.00
N ARG A 186 -21.75 3.92 2.97
CA ARG A 186 -22.30 5.28 3.07
C ARG A 186 -21.90 5.94 4.39
N ALA A 187 -21.91 5.19 5.48
CA ALA A 187 -21.51 5.69 6.79
C ALA A 187 -20.03 6.08 6.80
N GLY A 188 -19.14 5.23 6.25
CA GLY A 188 -17.72 5.54 6.09
C GLY A 188 -17.51 6.74 5.16
N ALA A 189 -18.09 6.75 3.97
CA ALA A 189 -17.96 7.82 2.98
C ALA A 189 -18.38 9.20 3.52
N LYS A 190 -19.43 9.23 4.36
CA LYS A 190 -19.86 10.45 5.04
C LYS A 190 -18.80 11.02 5.99
N ARG A 191 -18.05 10.16 6.69
CA ARG A 191 -16.98 10.55 7.62
C ARG A 191 -15.62 10.71 6.94
N CYS A 192 -15.47 10.20 5.72
CA CYS A 192 -14.23 10.22 4.95
C CYS A 192 -13.64 11.63 4.87
N THR A 193 -12.38 11.74 5.28
CA THR A 193 -11.60 12.98 5.32
C THR A 193 -10.60 13.10 4.17
N ARG A 194 -10.53 12.10 3.28
CA ARG A 194 -9.63 12.11 2.13
C ARG A 194 -9.83 13.36 1.26
N PRO A 195 -8.79 13.88 0.60
CA PRO A 195 -8.92 15.00 -0.33
C PRO A 195 -9.90 14.75 -1.48
N ASP A 196 -10.00 13.51 -1.95
CA ASP A 196 -10.94 13.04 -2.98
C ASP A 196 -12.22 12.42 -2.38
N GLY A 197 -12.43 12.55 -1.06
CA GLY A 197 -13.53 11.94 -0.31
C GLY A 197 -14.92 12.27 -0.86
N LEU A 198 -15.09 13.44 -1.47
CA LEU A 198 -16.34 13.86 -2.12
C LEU A 198 -16.76 12.94 -3.27
N ALA A 199 -15.83 12.25 -3.93
CA ALA A 199 -16.16 11.33 -5.02
C ALA A 199 -16.86 10.05 -4.54
N PHE A 200 -16.80 9.76 -3.23
CA PHE A 200 -17.37 8.56 -2.63
C PHE A 200 -18.69 8.82 -1.87
N ARG A 201 -19.12 10.07 -1.75
CA ARG A 201 -20.34 10.49 -1.04
C ARG A 201 -21.54 10.56 -1.98
#